data_AF-A0A538C8N4-F1
#
_entry.id   AF-A0A538C8N4-F1
#
_cell.length_a   1.000
_cell.length_b   1.000
_cell.length_c   1.000
_cell.angle_alpha   90.00
_cell.angle_beta   90.00
_cell.angle_gamma   90.00
#
_symmetry.space_group_name_H-M   'P 1'
#
loop_
_entity.id
_entity.type
_entity.pdbx_description
1 polymer ?
#
loop_
_entity_poly.entity_id
_entity_poly.type
_entity_poly.pdbx_seq_one_letter_code
_entity_poly.pdbx_strand_id
1 'polypeptide(L)' 'MKDFKQFLLRGNVVDLAVGVVIGIAFGAVITALVDDLITPVIAAIFGQHDFSALTFTVNGSVFRYGAFINAV' A
#
# COMPACT_ATOMS: atom_id res chain seq x y z
N MET A 1 13.07 -8.73 34.79
CA MET A 1 12.04 -9.51 34.05
C MET A 1 10.61 -9.25 34.53
N LYS A 2 10.34 -9.17 35.85
CA LYS A 2 9.00 -8.84 36.38
C LYS A 2 8.50 -7.45 35.95
N ASP A 3 9.38 -6.45 35.96
CA ASP A 3 9.01 -5.06 35.63
C ASP A 3 8.76 -4.85 34.13
N PHE A 4 9.51 -5.53 33.27
CA PHE A 4 9.28 -5.53 31.82
C PHE A 4 7.96 -6.21 31.45
N LYS A 5 7.60 -7.31 32.12
CA LYS A 5 6.31 -7.97 31.95
C LYS A 5 5.16 -7.06 32.41
N GLN A 6 5.31 -6.34 33.53
CA GLN A 6 4.31 -5.35 33.97
C GLN A 6 4.20 -4.14 33.03
N PHE A 7 5.31 -3.71 32.42
CA PHE A 7 5.30 -2.65 31.42
C PHE A 7 4.54 -3.06 30.15
N LEU A 8 4.79 -4.28 29.64
CA LEU A 8 4.06 -4.83 28.50
C LEU A 8 2.58 -5.09 28.83
N LEU A 9 2.24 -5.53 30.04
CA LEU A 9 0.83 -5.75 30.43
C LEU A 9 0.02 -4.45 30.56
N ARG A 10 0.62 -3.27 30.35
CA ARG A 10 -0.15 -2.04 30.09
C ARG A 10 -0.82 -2.20 28.73
N GLY A 11 -2.06 -2.69 28.71
CA GLY A 11 -2.82 -3.06 27.51
C GLY A 11 -2.69 -2.08 26.34
N ASN A 12 -2.67 -0.77 26.61
CA ASN A 12 -2.49 0.29 25.61
C ASN A 12 -1.24 0.11 24.70
N VAL A 13 -0.14 -0.45 25.20
CA VAL A 13 1.10 -0.63 24.42
C VAL A 13 1.05 -1.91 23.59
N VAL A 14 0.46 -2.98 24.13
CA VAL A 14 0.33 -4.27 23.42
C VAL A 14 -0.68 -4.15 22.29
N ASP A 15 -1.82 -3.52 22.54
CA ASP A 15 -2.86 -3.33 21.51
C ASP A 15 -2.33 -2.46 20.36
N LEU A 16 -1.56 -1.41 20.68
CA LEU A 16 -0.88 -0.57 19.69
C LEU A 16 0.16 -1.36 18.89
N ALA A 17 1.00 -2.17 19.56
CA ALA A 17 2.01 -2.98 18.89
C ALA A 17 1.37 -4.02 17.95
N VAL A 18 0.29 -4.67 18.38
CA VAL A 18 -0.47 -5.63 17.56
C VAL A 18 -1.08 -4.90 16.35
N GLY A 19 -1.66 -3.71 16.54
CA GLY A 19 -2.21 -2.91 15.45
C GLY A 19 -1.17 -2.56 14.38
N VAL A 20 0.04 -2.18 14.77
CA VAL A 20 1.13 -1.85 13.84
C VAL A 20 1.60 -3.09 13.06
N VAL A 21 1.76 -4.23 13.75
CA VAL A 21 2.19 -5.49 13.10
C VAL A 21 1.16 -5.96 12.08
N ILE A 22 -0.13 -5.90 12.43
CA ILE A 22 -1.22 -6.23 11.50
C ILE A 22 -1.23 -5.26 10.31
N GLY A 23 -1.05 -3.96 10.54
CA GLY A 23 -0.99 -2.96 9.48
C GLY A 23 0.14 -3.21 8.47
N ILE A 24 1.34 -3.56 8.96
CA ILE A 24 2.49 -3.88 8.11
C ILE A 24 2.25 -5.17 7.32
N ALA A 25 1.78 -6.23 7.99
CA ALA A 25 1.53 -7.52 7.35
C ALA A 25 0.41 -7.43 6.31
N PHE A 26 -0.66 -6.69 6.60
CA PHE A 26 -1.78 -6.50 5.68
C PHE A 26 -1.39 -5.63 4.48
N GLY A 27 -0.53 -4.63 4.66
CA GLY A 27 0.02 -3.85 3.57
C GLY A 27 0.69 -4.73 2.51
N ALA A 28 1.53 -5.68 2.94
CA ALA A 28 2.19 -6.62 2.02
C ALA A 28 1.20 -7.51 1.24
N VAL A 29 0.08 -7.92 1.86
CA VAL A 29 -0.96 -8.71 1.19
C VAL A 29 -1.66 -7.88 0.12
N ILE A 30 -1.96 -6.61 0.41
CA ILE A 30 -2.61 -5.71 -0.56
C ILE A 30 -1.65 -5.36 -1.70
N THR A 31 -0.37 -5.10 -1.42
CA THR A 31 0.63 -4.86 -2.47
C THR A 31 0.74 -6.06 -3.41
N ALA A 32 0.87 -7.27 -2.87
CA ALA A 32 0.91 -8.49 -3.70
C ALA A 32 -0.36 -8.65 -4.55
N LEU A 33 -1.54 -8.34 -4.01
CA LEU A 33 -2.79 -8.37 -4.77
C LEU A 33 -2.77 -7.36 -5.93
N VAL A 34 -2.25 -6.16 -5.71
CA VAL A 34 -2.20 -5.13 -6.75
C VAL A 34 -1.20 -5.55 -7.83
N ASP A 35 0.02 -5.91 -7.45
CA ASP A 35 1.10 -6.31 -8.35
C ASP A 35 0.75 -7.55 -9.18
N ASP A 36 0.22 -8.60 -8.54
CA ASP A 36 0.05 -9.89 -9.19
C ASP A 36 -1.30 -10.04 -9.91
N LEU A 37 -2.32 -9.26 -9.53
CA LEU A 37 -3.68 -9.41 -10.08
C LEU A 37 -4.19 -8.14 -10.75
N ILE A 38 -4.16 -6.99 -10.05
CA ILE A 38 -4.77 -5.76 -10.56
C ILE A 38 -3.96 -5.20 -11.73
N THR A 39 -2.65 -5.03 -11.56
CA THR A 39 -1.76 -4.44 -12.57
C THR A 39 -1.76 -5.25 -13.88
N PRO A 40 -1.70 -6.60 -13.88
CA PRO A 40 -1.83 -7.40 -15.09
C PRO A 40 -3.21 -7.30 -15.75
N VAL A 41 -4.30 -7.21 -14.98
CA VAL A 41 -5.66 -7.04 -15.52
C VAL A 41 -5.81 -5.69 -16.20
N ILE A 42 -5.29 -4.62 -15.60
CA ILE A 42 -5.27 -3.29 -16.21
C ILE A 42 -4.37 -3.33 -17.47
N ALA A 43 -3.17 -3.94 -17.40
CA ALA A 43 -2.27 -4.11 -18.55
C ALA A 43 -2.91 -4.88 -19.71
N ALA A 44 -3.70 -5.90 -19.41
CA ALA A 44 -4.43 -6.67 -20.43
C ALA A 44 -5.51 -5.84 -21.14
N ILE A 45 -6.17 -4.91 -20.46
CA ILE A 45 -7.23 -4.06 -21.04
C ILE A 45 -6.64 -2.94 -21.92
N PHE A 46 -5.56 -2.31 -21.45
CA PHE A 46 -4.98 -1.14 -22.11
C PHE A 46 -3.79 -1.48 -23.03
N GLY A 47 -3.30 -2.73 -23.02
CA GLY A 47 -2.29 -3.24 -23.96
C GLY A 47 -0.86 -2.72 -23.74
N GLN A 48 -0.61 -2.03 -22.61
CA GLN A 48 0.71 -1.50 -22.24
C GLN A 48 0.98 -1.88 -20.78
N HIS A 49 2.18 -2.40 -20.49
CA HIS A 49 2.63 -2.70 -19.13
C HIS A 49 3.01 -1.44 -18.35
N ASP A 50 3.26 -0.34 -19.05
CA ASP A 50 3.66 0.94 -18.45
C ASP A 50 2.55 1.99 -18.61
N PHE A 51 1.91 2.34 -17.50
CA PHE A 51 0.88 3.37 -17.45
C PHE A 51 1.42 4.78 -17.26
N SER A 52 2.73 4.98 -17.09
CA SER A 52 3.32 6.27 -16.73
C SER A 52 3.04 7.41 -17.71
N ALA A 53 2.67 7.08 -18.96
CA ALA A 53 2.25 8.03 -19.99
C ALA A 53 0.81 8.56 -19.81
N LEU A 54 -0.01 7.90 -18.98
CA LEU A 54 -1.37 8.34 -18.68
C LEU A 54 -1.35 9.57 -17.77
N THR A 55 -1.58 10.73 -18.38
CA THR A 55 -1.61 12.02 -17.71
C THR A 55 -2.79 12.85 -18.19
N PHE A 56 -3.28 13.76 -17.36
CA PHE A 56 -4.20 14.81 -17.79
C PHE A 56 -3.79 16.14 -17.18
N THR A 57 -4.13 17.24 -17.84
CA THR A 57 -3.75 18.58 -17.40
C THR A 57 -4.99 19.35 -16.93
N VAL A 58 -4.93 19.91 -15.72
CA VAL A 58 -5.96 20.83 -15.22
C VAL A 58 -5.26 22.10 -14.76
N ASN A 59 -5.65 23.24 -15.34
CA ASN A 59 -5.12 24.55 -14.98
C ASN A 59 -3.58 24.62 -15.03
N GLY A 60 -2.97 24.03 -16.06
CA GLY A 60 -1.52 23.99 -16.24
C GLY A 60 -0.76 23.00 -15.34
N SER A 61 -1.45 22.29 -14.44
CA SER A 61 -0.85 21.23 -13.60
C SER A 61 -1.04 19.86 -14.25
N VAL A 62 0.05 19.09 -14.36
CA VAL A 62 0.05 17.74 -14.95
C VAL A 62 -0.22 16.70 -13.88
N PHE A 63 -1.37 16.05 -13.96
CA PHE A 63 -1.77 14.95 -13.08
C PHE A 63 -1.35 13.61 -13.70
N ARG A 64 -0.38 12.94 -13.05
CA ARG A 64 0.23 11.68 -13.52
C ARG A 64 -0.41 10.45 -12.87
N TYR A 65 -1.71 10.25 -13.09
CA TYR A 65 -2.44 9.13 -12.48
C TYR A 65 -1.92 7.76 -12.94
N GLY A 66 -1.36 7.67 -14.14
CA GLY A 66 -0.69 6.47 -14.60
C GLY A 66 0.52 6.05 -13.77
N ALA A 67 1.27 7.03 -13.25
CA ALA A 67 2.39 6.76 -12.34
C ALA A 67 1.91 6.25 -10.97
N PHE A 68 0.71 6.63 -10.53
CA PHE A 68 0.11 6.10 -9.31
C PHE A 68 -0.28 4.63 -9.47
N ILE A 69 -0.88 4.26 -10.61
CA ILE A 69 -1.24 2.86 -10.92
C ILE A 69 0.01 1.96 -10.97
N ASN A 70 1.14 2.47 -11.47
CA ASN A 70 2.41 1.73 -11.51
C ASN A 70 3.15 1.67 -10.15
N ALA A 71 2.84 2.57 -9.20
CA ALA A 71 3.61 2.71 -7.96
C ALA A 71 2.99 1.98 -6.75
N VAL A 72 1.77 1.50 -6.91
CA VAL A 72 1.07 0.62 -5.95
C VAL A 72 1.27 -0.81 -6.41
#